data_AF-A0A511F9M8-F1
#
_entry.id   AF-A0A511F9M8-F1
#
_cell.length_a   1.000
_cell.length_b   1.000
_cell.length_c   1.000
_cell.angle_alpha   90.00
_cell.angle_beta   90.00
_cell.angle_gamma   90.00
#
_symmetry.space_group_name_H-M   'P 1'
#
loop_
_entity.id
_entity.type
_entity.pdbx_description
1 polymer ?
#
loop_
_entity_poly.entity_id
_entity_poly.type
_entity_poly.pdbx_seq_one_letter_code
_entity_poly.pdbx_strand_id
1 'polypeptide(L)'
;MTSVPQLVELAALSAVDPVPWARSQMAFTLGFHIILVPLGVSWAAMALIANYRGVRHGDRDALELAQRWSKYMAVTFAVGAVTGTVLSFEFGLLWPRFMGQWGDAFGVPFAFEGIFFFLEAIFVAIYIFGWRRLRPWPHFWTGVPIVVTGVLGSVSVVAANAWMNAPTGYTLGDDGQIVDVDPVRVIFNDSMPWQAAHMVVAAYLVGGCLVASVYAFAMLRGRRDRYHRLGFTIAFTVAAIAAPVQMVVGDGLARWVYENQPVKFAAIELVPETSSDVPETLLGRLGADGEVEGGFPIPGMASWLSDPSTGRDTVVQGLDSVPADERPTNREVNIVHLAWDVMVGIGTLLLLPRRPRPRTACRARWARPSARRRPGARPR
;
A
#
# COMPACT_ATOMS: atom_id res chain seq x y z
N MET A 1 17.95 37.60 33.79
CA MET A 1 19.00 36.65 34.25
C MET A 1 18.35 35.30 34.38
N THR A 2 18.52 34.42 33.39
CA THR A 2 18.10 33.01 33.49
C THR A 2 18.91 32.37 34.62
N SER A 3 18.24 31.72 35.57
CA SER A 3 18.91 31.10 36.70
C SER A 3 19.72 29.89 36.23
N VAL A 4 20.84 29.57 36.92
CA VAL A 4 21.69 28.42 36.60
C VAL A 4 20.91 27.10 36.42
N PRO A 5 19.84 26.81 37.19
CA PRO A 5 18.98 25.64 36.95
C PRO A 5 18.28 25.65 35.58
N GLN A 6 17.81 26.81 35.11
CA GLN A 6 17.18 26.94 33.78
C GLN A 6 18.19 26.74 32.65
N LEU A 7 19.45 27.16 32.85
CA LEU A 7 20.53 26.92 31.88
C LEU A 7 20.94 25.45 31.83
N VAL A 8 20.92 24.73 32.96
CA VAL A 8 21.17 23.28 33.02
C VAL A 8 20.03 22.49 32.39
N GLU A 9 18.77 22.92 32.59
CA GLU A 9 17.59 22.29 31.97
C GLU A 9 17.55 22.53 30.45
N LEU A 10 17.89 23.74 29.99
CA LEU A 10 18.08 24.05 28.57
C LEU A 10 19.27 23.29 27.96
N ALA A 11 20.37 23.13 28.70
CA ALA A 11 21.51 22.33 28.27
C ALA A 11 21.17 20.82 28.21
N ALA A 12 20.38 20.31 29.14
CA ALA A 12 19.88 18.94 29.14
C ALA A 12 18.91 18.68 27.98
N LEU A 13 18.04 19.64 27.65
CA LEU A 13 17.20 19.60 26.44
C LEU A 13 18.03 19.61 25.16
N SER A 14 19.18 20.30 25.13
CA SER A 14 20.12 20.28 24.01
C SER A 14 21.00 19.02 23.95
N ALA A 15 21.00 18.18 25.00
CA ALA A 15 21.81 16.97 25.09
C ALA A 15 21.07 15.70 24.62
N VAL A 16 19.77 15.76 24.38
CA VAL A 16 19.00 14.62 23.85
C VAL A 16 19.17 14.57 22.34
N ASP A 17 19.69 13.45 21.82
CA ASP A 17 19.70 13.18 20.38
C ASP A 17 18.25 13.16 19.86
N PRO A 18 17.86 14.09 18.96
CA PRO A 18 16.50 14.15 18.45
C PRO A 18 16.17 13.04 17.44
N VAL A 19 17.17 12.34 16.90
CA VAL A 19 17.00 11.40 15.77
C VAL A 19 16.02 10.25 16.08
N PRO A 20 16.09 9.56 17.23
CA PRO A 20 15.14 8.49 17.54
C PRO A 20 13.69 8.98 17.67
N TRP A 21 13.49 10.19 18.19
CA TRP A 21 12.17 10.80 18.35
C TRP A 21 11.60 11.28 17.02
N ALA A 22 12.42 11.93 16.19
CA ALA A 22 12.06 12.31 14.83
C ALA A 22 11.67 11.09 13.99
N ARG A 23 12.44 10.00 14.08
CA ARG A 23 12.14 8.72 13.42
C ARG A 23 10.82 8.12 13.91
N SER A 24 10.59 8.12 15.23
CA SER A 24 9.36 7.57 15.82
C SER A 24 8.13 8.38 15.47
N GLN A 25 8.22 9.71 15.46
CA GLN A 25 7.16 10.62 15.05
C GLN A 25 6.80 10.41 13.57
N MET A 26 7.79 10.42 12.68
CA MET A 26 7.57 10.18 11.26
C MET A 26 6.97 8.78 11.01
N ALA A 27 7.46 7.75 11.71
CA ALA A 27 6.92 6.40 11.62
C ALA A 27 5.45 6.32 12.06
N PHE A 28 5.08 7.02 13.14
CA PHE A 28 3.70 7.13 13.59
C PHE A 28 2.82 7.79 12.52
N THR A 29 3.20 8.96 12.02
CA THR A 29 2.40 9.70 11.04
C THR A 29 2.26 8.93 9.73
N LEU A 30 3.36 8.36 9.20
CA LEU A 30 3.32 7.49 8.01
C LEU A 30 2.44 6.26 8.23
N GLY A 31 2.54 5.62 9.40
CA GLY A 31 1.74 4.46 9.78
C GLY A 31 0.24 4.76 9.81
N PHE A 32 -0.17 5.95 10.26
CA PHE A 32 -1.56 6.37 10.19
C PHE A 32 -2.01 6.72 8.76
N HIS A 33 -1.17 7.44 8.02
CA HIS A 33 -1.50 7.88 6.68
C HIS A 33 -1.69 6.70 5.72
N ILE A 34 -0.78 5.71 5.76
CA ILE A 34 -0.78 4.57 4.84
C ILE A 34 -2.01 3.66 5.01
N ILE A 35 -2.69 3.67 6.15
CA ILE A 35 -3.96 2.94 6.35
C ILE A 35 -5.06 3.53 5.44
N LEU A 36 -5.02 4.83 5.19
CA LEU A 36 -6.03 5.55 4.40
C LEU A 36 -5.73 5.56 2.90
N VAL A 37 -4.44 5.53 2.52
CA VAL A 37 -4.01 5.63 1.12
C VAL A 37 -4.62 4.56 0.21
N PRO A 38 -4.62 3.24 0.53
CA PRO A 38 -5.26 2.22 -0.30
C PRO A 38 -6.73 2.49 -0.58
N LEU A 39 -7.44 3.05 0.40
CA LEU A 39 -8.84 3.44 0.27
C LEU A 39 -8.98 4.68 -0.63
N GLY A 40 -8.11 5.69 -0.50
CA GLY A 40 -8.11 6.85 -1.40
C GLY A 40 -7.93 6.44 -2.87
N VAL A 41 -6.92 5.62 -3.15
CA VAL A 41 -6.52 5.25 -4.52
C VAL A 41 -7.52 4.32 -5.21
N SER A 42 -8.00 3.29 -4.51
CA SER A 42 -8.79 2.22 -5.14
C SER A 42 -10.31 2.44 -5.10
N TRP A 43 -10.81 3.20 -4.11
CA TRP A 43 -12.26 3.31 -3.89
C TRP A 43 -12.94 4.13 -4.99
N ALA A 44 -12.26 5.14 -5.52
CA ALA A 44 -12.72 5.89 -6.69
C ALA A 44 -12.96 4.95 -7.88
N ALA A 45 -12.02 4.04 -8.17
CA ALA A 45 -12.15 3.08 -9.25
C ALA A 45 -13.32 2.11 -9.02
N MET A 46 -13.47 1.58 -7.81
CA MET A 46 -14.60 0.70 -7.45
C MET A 46 -15.95 1.43 -7.57
N ALA A 47 -16.04 2.69 -7.12
CA ALA A 47 -17.23 3.53 -7.28
C ALA A 47 -17.55 3.80 -8.74
N LEU A 48 -16.52 3.99 -9.57
CA LEU A 48 -16.68 4.19 -11.00
C LEU A 48 -17.15 2.93 -11.70
N ILE A 49 -16.69 1.74 -11.31
CA ILE A 49 -17.21 0.44 -11.79
C ILE A 49 -18.70 0.29 -11.46
N ALA A 50 -19.10 0.61 -10.22
CA ALA A 50 -20.50 0.60 -9.82
C ALA A 50 -21.34 1.62 -10.61
N ASN A 51 -20.81 2.83 -10.83
CA ASN A 51 -21.47 3.87 -11.62
C ASN A 51 -21.64 3.44 -13.09
N TYR A 52 -20.58 2.95 -13.73
CA TYR A 52 -20.62 2.41 -15.09
C TYR A 52 -21.73 1.38 -15.24
N ARG A 53 -21.76 0.38 -14.35
CA ARG A 53 -22.79 -0.67 -14.34
C ARG A 53 -24.18 -0.08 -14.20
N GLY A 54 -24.34 0.88 -13.29
CA GLY A 54 -25.57 1.61 -13.03
C GLY A 54 -26.11 2.32 -14.27
N VAL A 55 -25.26 3.12 -14.93
CA VAL A 55 -25.63 3.89 -16.12
C VAL A 55 -25.85 2.99 -17.33
N ARG A 56 -24.97 2.01 -17.56
CA ARG A 56 -25.02 1.13 -18.74
C ARG A 56 -26.21 0.17 -18.73
N HIS A 57 -26.58 -0.35 -17.56
CA HIS A 57 -27.61 -1.38 -17.44
C HIS A 57 -28.90 -0.91 -16.75
N GLY A 58 -29.01 0.37 -16.36
CA GLY A 58 -30.14 0.85 -15.57
C GLY A 58 -30.23 0.19 -14.19
N ASP A 59 -29.09 -0.21 -13.61
CA ASP A 59 -29.02 -0.95 -12.35
C ASP A 59 -29.13 0.04 -11.17
N ARG A 60 -30.33 0.13 -10.57
CA ARG A 60 -30.63 1.06 -9.47
C ARG A 60 -29.76 0.79 -8.23
N ASP A 61 -29.51 -0.48 -7.90
CA ASP A 61 -28.68 -0.84 -6.75
C ASP A 61 -27.22 -0.43 -6.98
N ALA A 62 -26.73 -0.52 -8.21
CA ALA A 62 -25.37 -0.10 -8.58
C ALA A 62 -25.19 1.42 -8.53
N LEU A 63 -26.19 2.18 -8.98
CA LEU A 63 -26.19 3.64 -8.86
C LEU A 63 -26.25 4.08 -7.39
N GLU A 64 -27.10 3.45 -6.58
CA GLU A 64 -27.16 3.76 -5.15
C GLU A 64 -25.85 3.42 -4.44
N LEU A 65 -25.22 2.31 -4.80
CA LEU A 65 -23.90 1.92 -4.31
C LEU A 65 -22.84 2.98 -4.66
N ALA A 66 -22.78 3.41 -5.93
CA ALA A 66 -21.85 4.44 -6.38
C ALA A 66 -22.06 5.78 -5.66
N GLN A 67 -23.31 6.20 -5.43
CA GLN A 67 -23.65 7.42 -4.68
C GLN A 67 -23.25 7.34 -3.21
N ARG A 68 -23.40 6.17 -2.59
CA ARG A 68 -22.97 5.96 -1.20
C ARG A 68 -21.45 5.95 -1.11
N TRP A 69 -20.78 5.19 -1.98
CA TRP A 69 -19.31 5.14 -2.05
C TRP A 69 -18.68 6.50 -2.34
N SER A 70 -19.30 7.37 -3.14
CA SER A 70 -18.75 8.72 -3.37
C SER A 70 -18.71 9.58 -2.10
N LYS A 71 -19.61 9.35 -1.14
CA LYS A 71 -19.57 10.05 0.16
C LYS A 71 -18.42 9.54 1.04
N TYR A 72 -18.19 8.24 1.07
CA TYR A 72 -17.07 7.64 1.80
C TYR A 72 -15.73 8.09 1.20
N MET A 73 -15.63 8.08 -0.12
CA MET A 73 -14.48 8.62 -0.85
C MET A 73 -14.17 10.07 -0.43
N ALA A 74 -15.19 10.93 -0.30
CA ALA A 74 -15.01 12.31 0.16
C ALA A 74 -14.42 12.41 1.57
N VAL A 75 -14.93 11.60 2.51
CA VAL A 75 -14.45 11.58 3.90
C VAL A 75 -13.01 11.07 3.96
N THR A 76 -12.72 9.96 3.28
CA THR A 76 -11.37 9.39 3.23
C THR A 76 -10.39 10.37 2.58
N PHE A 77 -10.79 11.03 1.48
CA PHE A 77 -9.99 12.06 0.82
C PHE A 77 -9.67 13.23 1.77
N ALA A 78 -10.66 13.73 2.52
CA ALA A 78 -10.45 14.82 3.46
C ALA A 78 -9.48 14.45 4.60
N VAL A 79 -9.62 13.25 5.19
CA VAL A 79 -8.70 12.80 6.26
C VAL A 79 -7.30 12.50 5.68
N GLY A 80 -7.24 11.92 4.49
CA GLY A 80 -5.99 11.70 3.74
C GLY A 80 -5.25 13.02 3.49
N ALA A 81 -5.96 14.06 3.04
CA ALA A 81 -5.41 15.39 2.80
C ALA A 81 -4.75 15.99 4.06
N VAL A 82 -5.45 15.91 5.20
CA VAL A 82 -4.93 16.44 6.48
C VAL A 82 -3.67 15.69 6.90
N THR A 83 -3.72 14.36 6.87
CA THR A 83 -2.57 13.53 7.28
C THR A 83 -1.37 13.68 6.33
N GLY A 84 -1.59 13.81 5.01
CA GLY A 84 -0.53 14.10 4.04
C GLY A 84 0.08 15.49 4.20
N THR A 85 -0.74 16.48 4.57
CA THR A 85 -0.24 17.82 4.90
C THR A 85 0.71 17.77 6.10
N VAL A 86 0.36 17.02 7.15
CA VAL A 86 1.23 16.84 8.32
C VAL A 86 2.58 16.24 7.90
N LEU A 87 2.59 15.18 7.09
CA LEU A 87 3.83 14.56 6.58
C LEU A 87 4.72 15.54 5.80
N SER A 88 4.11 16.37 4.95
CA SER A 88 4.84 17.37 4.16
C SER A 88 5.59 18.37 5.05
N PHE A 89 4.96 18.80 6.15
CA PHE A 89 5.63 19.67 7.14
C PHE A 89 6.64 18.91 7.99
N GLU A 90 6.38 17.64 8.32
CA GLU A 90 7.31 16.81 9.10
C GLU A 90 8.66 16.63 8.39
N PHE A 91 8.71 16.54 7.06
CA PHE A 91 9.99 16.51 6.34
C PHE A 91 10.84 17.76 6.61
N GLY A 92 10.23 18.95 6.54
CA GLY A 92 10.94 20.21 6.81
C GLY A 92 11.31 20.41 8.28
N LEU A 93 10.46 19.97 9.21
CA LEU A 93 10.65 20.17 10.64
C LEU A 93 11.57 19.13 11.29
N LEU A 94 11.42 17.86 10.92
CA LEU A 94 12.15 16.75 11.53
C LEU A 94 13.46 16.44 10.80
N TRP A 95 13.54 16.76 9.50
CA TRP A 95 14.70 16.46 8.66
C TRP A 95 15.25 17.71 7.93
N PRO A 96 15.51 18.83 8.63
CA PRO A 96 15.87 20.09 8.00
C PRO A 96 17.20 20.03 7.23
N ARG A 97 18.18 19.24 7.69
CA ARG A 97 19.45 19.04 6.98
C ARG A 97 19.28 18.26 5.68
N PHE A 98 18.44 17.22 5.72
CA PHE A 98 18.11 16.44 4.53
C PHE A 98 17.40 17.32 3.51
N MET A 99 16.38 18.07 3.94
CA MET A 99 15.66 18.98 3.05
C MET A 99 16.53 20.13 2.54
N GLY A 100 17.46 20.63 3.36
CA GLY A 100 18.40 21.67 2.95
C GLY A 100 19.35 21.22 1.83
N GLN A 101 19.87 19.99 1.92
CA GLN A 101 20.83 19.47 0.94
C GLN A 101 20.16 18.86 -0.29
N TRP A 102 19.07 18.12 -0.09
CA TRP A 102 18.46 17.26 -1.11
C TRP A 102 17.10 17.76 -1.60
N GLY A 103 16.56 18.82 -0.99
CA GLY A 103 15.20 19.32 -1.26
C GLY A 103 14.93 19.67 -2.72
N ASP A 104 15.94 20.16 -3.44
CA ASP A 104 15.79 20.55 -4.86
C ASP A 104 15.47 19.37 -5.78
N ALA A 105 16.04 18.18 -5.51
CA ALA A 105 15.68 16.95 -6.23
C ALA A 105 14.50 16.24 -5.55
N PHE A 106 14.57 16.01 -4.24
CA PHE A 106 13.56 15.27 -3.48
C PHE A 106 12.16 15.91 -3.55
N GLY A 107 12.08 17.23 -3.67
CA GLY A 107 10.83 17.98 -3.76
C GLY A 107 10.12 17.85 -5.11
N VAL A 108 10.83 17.46 -6.18
CA VAL A 108 10.27 17.38 -7.54
C VAL A 108 9.05 16.45 -7.60
N PRO A 109 9.11 15.18 -7.14
CA PRO A 109 7.95 14.30 -7.23
C PRO A 109 6.77 14.78 -6.35
N PHE A 110 7.03 15.42 -5.20
CA PHE A 110 5.97 16.01 -4.36
C PHE A 110 5.25 17.18 -5.04
N ALA A 111 5.96 17.98 -5.84
CA ALA A 111 5.30 19.04 -6.63
C ALA A 111 4.28 18.45 -7.62
N PHE A 112 4.62 17.34 -8.28
CA PHE A 112 3.71 16.62 -9.17
C PHE A 112 2.56 15.96 -8.40
N GLU A 113 2.83 15.35 -7.25
CA GLU A 113 1.76 14.87 -6.37
C GLU A 113 0.77 15.99 -6.05
N GLY A 114 1.23 17.18 -5.65
CA GLY A 114 0.37 18.32 -5.36
C GLY A 114 -0.56 18.70 -6.51
N ILE A 115 -0.07 18.66 -7.75
CA ILE A 115 -0.88 18.90 -8.97
C ILE A 115 -1.96 17.82 -9.12
N PHE A 116 -1.58 16.54 -9.04
CA PHE A 116 -2.52 15.43 -9.18
C PHE A 116 -3.55 15.41 -8.05
N PHE A 117 -3.12 15.65 -6.82
CA PHE A 117 -3.98 15.75 -5.64
C PHE A 117 -4.99 16.88 -5.77
N PHE A 118 -4.56 18.06 -6.24
CA PHE A 118 -5.48 19.18 -6.46
C PHE A 118 -6.49 18.89 -7.58
N LEU A 119 -6.03 18.26 -8.67
CA LEU A 119 -6.91 17.84 -9.76
C LEU A 119 -7.93 16.79 -9.28
N GLU A 120 -7.49 15.85 -8.45
CA GLU A 120 -8.36 14.87 -7.79
C GLU A 120 -9.42 15.57 -6.95
N ALA A 121 -9.04 16.54 -6.10
CA ALA A 121 -9.97 17.29 -5.25
C ALA A 121 -11.07 17.98 -6.07
N ILE A 122 -10.70 18.63 -7.18
CA ILE A 122 -11.65 19.29 -8.11
C ILE A 122 -12.65 18.27 -8.64
N PHE A 123 -12.18 17.15 -9.18
CA PHE A 123 -13.06 16.16 -9.79
C PHE A 123 -13.88 15.38 -8.78
N VAL A 124 -13.36 15.12 -7.58
CA VAL A 124 -14.12 14.57 -6.44
C VAL A 124 -15.30 15.48 -6.10
N ALA A 125 -15.07 16.79 -5.99
CA ALA A 125 -16.13 17.75 -5.73
C ALA A 125 -17.18 17.76 -6.86
N ILE A 126 -16.75 17.83 -8.12
CA ILE A 126 -17.64 17.78 -9.29
C ILE A 126 -18.46 16.48 -9.29
N TYR A 127 -17.83 15.34 -9.04
CA TYR A 127 -18.50 14.04 -9.04
C TYR A 127 -19.56 13.94 -7.93
N ILE A 128 -19.26 14.41 -6.72
CA ILE A 128 -20.20 14.37 -5.60
C ILE A 128 -21.38 15.32 -5.81
N PHE A 129 -21.12 16.57 -6.20
CA PHE A 129 -22.18 17.56 -6.40
C PHE A 129 -22.90 17.41 -7.77
N GLY A 130 -22.31 16.66 -8.69
CA GLY A 130 -22.81 16.43 -10.04
C GLY A 130 -23.96 15.42 -10.13
N TRP A 131 -24.19 14.58 -9.11
CA TRP A 131 -25.20 13.51 -9.15
C TRP A 131 -26.63 13.99 -9.50
N ARG A 132 -27.00 15.21 -9.11
CA ARG A 132 -28.31 15.82 -9.41
C ARG A 132 -28.26 16.91 -10.49
N ARG A 133 -27.07 17.27 -10.96
CA ARG A 133 -26.85 18.44 -11.86
C ARG A 133 -26.41 18.04 -13.26
N LEU A 134 -25.77 16.87 -13.41
CA LEU A 134 -25.22 16.39 -14.66
C LEU A 134 -26.05 15.23 -15.22
N ARG A 135 -26.03 15.06 -16.55
CA ARG A 135 -26.59 13.87 -17.20
C ARG A 135 -25.73 12.64 -16.84
N PRO A 136 -26.29 11.41 -16.88
CA PRO A 136 -25.61 10.22 -16.36
C PRO A 136 -24.21 9.94 -16.96
N TRP A 137 -24.06 10.01 -18.29
CA TRP A 137 -22.76 9.76 -18.94
C TRP A 137 -21.73 10.89 -18.72
N PRO A 138 -22.08 12.18 -18.88
CA PRO A 138 -21.18 13.26 -18.47
C PRO A 138 -20.74 13.16 -17.01
N HIS A 139 -21.65 12.82 -16.10
CA HIS A 139 -21.34 12.59 -14.68
C HIS A 139 -20.36 11.43 -14.47
N PHE A 140 -20.57 10.30 -15.16
CA PHE A 140 -19.64 9.18 -15.13
C PHE A 140 -18.22 9.60 -15.53
N TRP A 141 -18.07 10.38 -16.62
CA TRP A 141 -16.77 10.81 -17.10
C TRP A 141 -16.03 11.76 -16.14
N THR A 142 -16.72 12.48 -15.26
CA THR A 142 -16.04 13.28 -14.22
C THR A 142 -15.36 12.41 -13.15
N GLY A 143 -15.73 11.12 -13.04
CA GLY A 143 -15.08 10.19 -12.12
C GLY A 143 -13.78 9.58 -12.66
N VAL A 144 -13.56 9.61 -13.98
CA VAL A 144 -12.34 9.04 -14.59
C VAL A 144 -11.07 9.79 -14.16
N PRO A 145 -11.03 11.14 -14.21
CA PRO A 145 -9.87 11.89 -13.73
C PRO A 145 -9.50 11.56 -12.29
N ILE A 146 -10.46 11.34 -11.39
CA ILE A 146 -10.21 10.99 -9.98
C ILE A 146 -9.34 9.73 -9.89
N VAL A 147 -9.67 8.70 -10.67
CA VAL A 147 -8.93 7.43 -10.67
C VAL A 147 -7.52 7.62 -11.24
N VAL A 148 -7.41 8.36 -12.35
CA VAL A 148 -6.12 8.61 -13.01
C VAL A 148 -5.20 9.43 -12.11
N THR A 149 -5.70 10.51 -11.52
CA THR A 149 -4.91 11.38 -10.65
C THR A 149 -4.56 10.71 -9.34
N GLY A 150 -5.43 9.88 -8.77
CA GLY A 150 -5.10 9.11 -7.57
C GLY A 150 -3.94 8.13 -7.82
N VAL A 151 -3.91 7.49 -8.99
CA VAL A 151 -2.78 6.64 -9.39
C VAL A 151 -1.52 7.48 -9.64
N LEU A 152 -1.60 8.54 -10.43
CA LEU A 152 -0.44 9.39 -10.74
C LEU A 152 0.14 10.09 -9.50
N GLY A 153 -0.71 10.53 -8.58
CA GLY A 153 -0.30 11.07 -7.28
C GLY A 153 0.44 10.02 -6.45
N SER A 154 -0.09 8.80 -6.36
CA SER A 154 0.59 7.69 -5.68
C SER A 154 1.95 7.38 -6.30
N VAL A 155 2.03 7.32 -7.62
CA VAL A 155 3.30 7.11 -8.35
C VAL A 155 4.29 8.23 -8.04
N SER A 156 3.82 9.48 -7.96
CA SER A 156 4.67 10.65 -7.67
C SER A 156 5.27 10.58 -6.26
N VAL A 157 4.48 10.24 -5.24
CA VAL A 157 5.00 10.07 -3.86
C VAL A 157 5.96 8.89 -3.78
N VAL A 158 5.63 7.77 -4.43
CA VAL A 158 6.51 6.60 -4.46
C VAL A 158 7.79 6.90 -5.24
N ALA A 159 7.76 7.76 -6.25
CA ALA A 159 8.96 8.19 -6.96
C ALA A 159 9.93 8.93 -6.03
N ALA A 160 9.44 9.74 -5.08
CA ALA A 160 10.30 10.35 -4.06
C ALA A 160 10.95 9.29 -3.15
N ASN A 161 10.17 8.30 -2.67
CA ASN A 161 10.73 7.19 -1.88
C ASN A 161 11.73 6.35 -2.69
N ALA A 162 11.43 6.09 -3.95
CA ALA A 162 12.30 5.36 -4.86
C ALA A 162 13.61 6.12 -5.10
N TRP A 163 13.54 7.45 -5.26
CA TRP A 163 14.71 8.30 -5.39
C TRP A 163 15.58 8.28 -4.14
N MET A 164 14.99 8.24 -2.92
CA MET A 164 15.76 8.05 -1.68
C MET A 164 16.52 6.71 -1.66
N ASN A 165 16.03 5.70 -2.38
CA ASN A 165 16.62 4.36 -2.47
C ASN A 165 17.66 4.23 -3.59
N ALA A 166 17.50 5.00 -4.67
CA ALA A 166 18.39 5.04 -5.83
C ALA A 166 18.49 6.49 -6.38
N PRO A 167 19.26 7.37 -5.71
CA PRO A 167 19.34 8.78 -6.09
C PRO A 167 19.99 8.96 -7.46
N THR A 168 19.36 9.76 -8.32
CA THR A 168 19.88 10.10 -9.65
C THR A 168 19.29 11.43 -10.15
N GLY A 169 19.78 11.94 -11.28
CA GLY A 169 19.24 13.14 -11.92
C GLY A 169 19.60 14.45 -11.20
N TYR A 170 20.74 14.52 -10.52
CA TYR A 170 21.24 15.74 -9.90
C TYR A 170 22.76 15.87 -10.08
N THR A 171 23.27 17.10 -9.98
CA THR A 171 24.70 17.40 -9.90
C THR A 171 25.01 18.08 -8.57
N LEU A 172 26.07 17.66 -7.89
CA LEU A 172 26.55 18.30 -6.68
C LEU A 172 27.62 19.35 -7.00
N GLY A 173 27.53 20.50 -6.33
CA GLY A 173 28.58 21.51 -6.29
C GLY A 173 29.69 21.16 -5.30
N ASP A 174 30.72 21.99 -5.26
CA ASP A 174 31.89 21.82 -4.38
C ASP A 174 31.54 21.88 -2.88
N ASP A 175 30.40 22.50 -2.54
CA ASP A 175 29.85 22.63 -1.18
C ASP A 175 28.91 21.46 -0.80
N GLY A 176 28.76 20.47 -1.68
CA GLY A 176 27.88 19.33 -1.50
C GLY A 176 26.40 19.65 -1.64
N GLN A 177 26.03 20.85 -2.10
CA GLN A 177 24.66 21.22 -2.44
C GLN A 177 24.34 20.82 -3.88
N ILE A 178 23.05 20.62 -4.16
CA ILE A 178 22.58 20.40 -5.53
C ILE A 178 22.69 21.71 -6.30
N VAL A 179 23.34 21.66 -7.47
CA VAL A 179 23.48 22.83 -8.37
C VAL A 179 22.65 22.70 -9.65
N ASP A 180 22.25 21.47 -10.00
CA ASP A 180 21.42 21.18 -11.17
C ASP A 180 20.59 19.92 -10.95
N VAL A 181 19.37 19.90 -11.50
CA VAL A 181 18.40 18.81 -11.37
C VAL A 181 17.79 18.51 -12.73
N ASP A 182 17.77 17.24 -13.10
CA ASP A 182 16.95 16.68 -14.18
C ASP A 182 15.68 16.05 -13.58
N PRO A 183 14.53 16.74 -13.65
CA PRO A 183 13.28 16.26 -13.04
C PRO A 183 12.83 14.92 -13.58
N VAL A 184 13.10 14.62 -14.85
CA VAL A 184 12.69 13.37 -15.48
C VAL A 184 13.49 12.22 -14.90
N ARG A 185 14.80 12.38 -14.75
CA ARG A 185 15.64 11.33 -14.15
C ARG A 185 15.38 11.15 -12.66
N VAL A 186 15.04 12.23 -11.94
CA VAL A 186 14.61 12.15 -10.54
C VAL A 186 13.33 11.31 -10.39
N ILE A 187 12.29 11.61 -11.19
CA ILE A 187 11.00 10.91 -11.13
C ILE A 187 11.14 9.47 -11.63
N PHE A 188 11.78 9.28 -12.78
CA PHE A 188 11.92 7.98 -13.45
C PHE A 188 13.27 7.34 -13.13
N ASN A 189 13.64 7.31 -11.85
CA ASN A 189 14.82 6.59 -11.37
C ASN A 189 14.62 5.07 -11.45
N ASP A 190 15.70 4.31 -11.38
CA ASP A 190 15.71 2.86 -11.63
C ASP A 190 14.84 2.05 -10.64
N SER A 191 14.63 2.57 -9.43
CA SER A 191 13.80 1.92 -8.42
C SER A 191 12.31 2.23 -8.58
N MET A 192 11.95 3.35 -9.22
CA MET A 192 10.57 3.86 -9.26
C MET A 192 9.58 2.88 -9.91
N PRO A 193 9.83 2.32 -11.11
CA PRO A 193 8.83 1.48 -11.78
C PRO A 193 8.38 0.29 -10.93
N TRP A 194 9.33 -0.37 -10.26
CA TRP A 194 9.06 -1.54 -9.42
C TRP A 194 8.32 -1.16 -8.14
N GLN A 195 8.78 -0.12 -7.44
CA GLN A 195 8.12 0.34 -6.21
C GLN A 195 6.71 0.88 -6.48
N ALA A 196 6.54 1.67 -7.54
CA ALA A 196 5.27 2.26 -7.92
C ALA A 196 4.27 1.19 -8.36
N ALA A 197 4.70 0.21 -9.18
CA ALA A 197 3.85 -0.92 -9.56
C ALA A 197 3.41 -1.71 -8.32
N HIS A 198 4.34 -2.02 -7.41
CA HIS A 198 4.04 -2.79 -6.21
C HIS A 198 3.06 -2.05 -5.30
N MET A 199 3.26 -0.75 -5.10
CA MET A 199 2.42 0.07 -4.23
C MET A 199 1.02 0.28 -4.82
N VAL A 200 0.90 0.57 -6.12
CA VAL A 200 -0.41 0.77 -6.76
C VAL A 200 -1.21 -0.52 -6.76
N VAL A 201 -0.62 -1.66 -7.11
CA VAL A 201 -1.34 -2.94 -7.08
C VAL A 201 -1.74 -3.30 -5.64
N ALA A 202 -0.86 -3.04 -4.66
CA ALA A 202 -1.15 -3.26 -3.24
C ALA A 202 -2.32 -2.38 -2.76
N ALA A 203 -2.38 -1.12 -3.19
CA ALA A 203 -3.48 -0.22 -2.86
C ALA A 203 -4.84 -0.76 -3.33
N TYR A 204 -4.90 -1.33 -4.54
CA TYR A 204 -6.12 -1.96 -5.08
C TYR A 204 -6.45 -3.28 -4.38
N LEU A 205 -5.44 -4.08 -4.05
CA LEU A 205 -5.62 -5.33 -3.29
C LEU A 205 -6.19 -5.04 -1.90
N VAL A 206 -5.50 -4.20 -1.12
CA VAL A 206 -5.88 -3.83 0.25
C VAL A 206 -7.23 -3.12 0.26
N GLY A 207 -7.42 -2.11 -0.59
CA GLY A 207 -8.68 -1.38 -0.64
C GLY A 207 -9.87 -2.25 -1.06
N GLY A 208 -9.69 -3.14 -2.04
CA GLY A 208 -10.68 -4.14 -2.42
C GLY A 208 -11.02 -5.10 -1.28
N CYS A 209 -10.01 -5.61 -0.56
CA CYS A 209 -10.21 -6.47 0.61
C CYS A 209 -10.92 -5.75 1.76
N LEU A 210 -10.52 -4.52 2.08
CA LEU A 210 -11.13 -3.72 3.14
C LEU A 210 -12.60 -3.44 2.85
N VAL A 211 -12.93 -2.98 1.64
CA VAL A 211 -14.33 -2.72 1.25
C VAL A 211 -15.12 -4.03 1.23
N ALA A 212 -14.58 -5.11 0.64
CA ALA A 212 -15.25 -6.40 0.59
C ALA A 212 -15.53 -6.96 2.00
N SER A 213 -14.64 -6.73 2.97
CA SER A 213 -14.79 -7.22 4.35
C SER A 213 -16.06 -6.66 5.02
N VAL A 214 -16.39 -5.39 4.78
CA VAL A 214 -17.59 -4.73 5.33
C VAL A 214 -18.86 -5.41 4.80
N TYR A 215 -18.92 -5.66 3.49
CA TYR A 215 -20.05 -6.33 2.87
C TYR A 215 -20.13 -7.81 3.24
N ALA A 216 -18.99 -8.50 3.34
CA ALA A 216 -18.93 -9.88 3.80
C ALA A 216 -19.47 -10.02 5.22
N PHE A 217 -19.07 -9.13 6.13
CA PHE A 217 -19.56 -9.10 7.50
C PHE A 217 -21.09 -8.88 7.56
N ALA A 218 -21.61 -7.92 6.79
CA ALA A 218 -23.05 -7.69 6.69
C ALA A 218 -23.81 -8.92 6.15
N MET A 219 -23.26 -9.60 5.14
CA MET A 219 -23.82 -10.83 4.58
C MET A 219 -23.78 -12.02 5.55
N LEU A 220 -22.78 -12.09 6.42
CA LEU A 220 -22.72 -13.06 7.53
C LEU A 220 -23.78 -12.77 8.58
N ARG A 221 -24.10 -11.49 8.82
CA ARG A 221 -25.20 -11.03 9.68
C ARG A 221 -26.58 -11.13 9.02
N GLY A 222 -26.69 -11.75 7.85
CA GLY A 222 -27.96 -12.03 7.16
C GLY A 222 -28.39 -11.02 6.10
N ARG A 223 -27.66 -9.91 5.90
CA ARG A 223 -27.95 -8.92 4.85
C ARG A 223 -27.44 -9.38 3.49
N ARG A 224 -28.22 -10.22 2.82
CA ARG A 224 -27.84 -10.92 1.56
C ARG A 224 -28.64 -10.47 0.33
N ASP A 225 -29.20 -9.28 0.38
CA ASP A 225 -29.84 -8.61 -0.75
C ASP A 225 -28.82 -8.26 -1.85
N ARG A 226 -29.35 -7.82 -3.00
CA ARG A 226 -28.55 -7.53 -4.20
C ARG A 226 -27.54 -6.41 -3.97
N TYR A 227 -27.89 -5.36 -3.22
CA TYR A 227 -26.97 -4.26 -2.90
C TYR A 227 -25.74 -4.77 -2.15
N HIS A 228 -25.92 -5.59 -1.11
CA HIS A 228 -24.78 -6.13 -0.35
C HIS A 228 -23.93 -7.10 -1.17
N ARG A 229 -24.57 -7.94 -2.01
CA ARG A 229 -23.86 -8.85 -2.92
C ARG A 229 -23.05 -8.08 -3.96
N LEU A 230 -23.61 -7.00 -4.50
CA LEU A 230 -22.94 -6.17 -5.49
C LEU A 230 -21.73 -5.47 -4.88
N GLY A 231 -21.88 -4.88 -3.69
CA GLY A 231 -20.79 -4.25 -2.96
C GLY A 231 -19.65 -5.23 -2.65
N PHE A 232 -19.97 -6.44 -2.20
CA PHE A 232 -18.98 -7.50 -2.03
C PHE A 232 -18.32 -7.90 -3.35
N THR A 233 -19.12 -8.15 -4.39
CA THR A 233 -18.62 -8.71 -5.66
C THR A 233 -17.68 -7.74 -6.36
N ILE A 234 -18.01 -6.46 -6.45
CA ILE A 234 -17.14 -5.46 -7.10
C ILE A 234 -15.80 -5.38 -6.37
N ALA A 235 -15.83 -5.15 -5.06
CA ALA A 235 -14.62 -4.96 -4.27
C ALA A 235 -13.75 -6.22 -4.21
N PHE A 236 -14.36 -7.39 -4.01
CA PHE A 236 -13.64 -8.66 -3.99
C PHE A 236 -13.09 -9.03 -5.36
N THR A 237 -13.76 -8.67 -6.46
CA THR A 237 -13.23 -8.92 -7.81
C THR A 237 -11.97 -8.10 -8.07
N VAL A 238 -11.96 -6.83 -7.66
CA VAL A 238 -10.76 -5.98 -7.76
C VAL A 238 -9.60 -6.60 -6.97
N ALA A 239 -9.83 -6.99 -5.71
CA ALA A 239 -8.83 -7.66 -4.89
C ALA A 239 -8.35 -8.99 -5.49
N ALA A 240 -9.27 -9.82 -6.00
CA ALA A 240 -8.95 -11.12 -6.57
C ALA A 240 -8.13 -11.03 -7.86
N ILE A 241 -8.32 -9.97 -8.65
CA ILE A 241 -7.49 -9.69 -9.84
C ILE A 241 -6.14 -9.11 -9.42
N ALA A 242 -6.10 -8.23 -8.43
CA ALA A 242 -4.86 -7.61 -7.95
C ALA A 242 -3.93 -8.61 -7.25
N ALA A 243 -4.46 -9.61 -6.54
CA ALA A 243 -3.66 -10.58 -5.78
C ALA A 243 -2.58 -11.33 -6.60
N PRO A 244 -2.89 -11.95 -7.77
CA PRO A 244 -1.85 -12.62 -8.55
C PRO A 244 -0.87 -11.63 -9.17
N VAL A 245 -1.34 -10.45 -9.58
CA VAL A 245 -0.47 -9.39 -10.10
C VAL A 245 0.50 -8.91 -9.01
N GLN A 246 0.02 -8.78 -7.77
CA GLN A 246 0.84 -8.38 -6.62
C GLN A 246 2.02 -9.32 -6.42
N MET A 247 1.84 -10.62 -6.60
CA MET A 247 2.96 -11.55 -6.41
C MET A 247 3.99 -11.48 -7.51
N VAL A 248 3.55 -11.36 -8.77
CA VAL A 248 4.50 -11.21 -9.88
C VAL A 248 5.31 -9.93 -9.72
N VAL A 249 4.65 -8.82 -9.38
CA VAL A 249 5.32 -7.53 -9.16
C VAL A 249 6.19 -7.56 -7.89
N GLY A 250 5.76 -8.26 -6.84
CA GLY A 250 6.53 -8.46 -5.62
C GLY A 250 7.80 -9.26 -5.83
N ASP A 251 7.72 -10.38 -6.53
CA ASP A 251 8.88 -11.20 -6.92
C ASP A 251 9.87 -10.38 -7.76
N GLY A 252 9.38 -9.66 -8.77
CA GLY A 252 10.22 -8.78 -9.59
C GLY A 252 10.93 -7.67 -8.77
N LEU A 253 10.21 -7.03 -7.85
CA LEU A 253 10.80 -6.02 -6.96
C LEU A 253 11.82 -6.64 -5.98
N ALA A 254 11.57 -7.85 -5.47
CA ALA A 254 12.49 -8.55 -4.58
C ALA A 254 13.81 -8.87 -5.28
N ARG A 255 13.76 -9.32 -6.54
CA ARG A 255 14.96 -9.53 -7.36
C ARG A 255 15.70 -8.24 -7.68
N TRP A 256 14.97 -7.15 -7.93
CA TRP A 256 15.61 -5.84 -8.07
C TRP A 256 16.33 -5.43 -6.77
N VAL A 257 15.76 -5.70 -5.60
CA VAL A 257 16.40 -5.45 -4.29
C VAL A 257 17.63 -6.36 -4.09
N TYR A 258 17.56 -7.62 -4.50
CA TYR A 258 18.72 -8.53 -4.49
C TYR A 258 19.89 -7.96 -5.29
N GLU A 259 19.64 -7.48 -6.51
CA GLU A 259 20.69 -6.96 -7.40
C GLU A 259 21.23 -5.58 -6.98
N ASN A 260 20.37 -4.70 -6.45
CA ASN A 260 20.69 -3.28 -6.28
C ASN A 260 20.81 -2.83 -4.81
N GLN A 261 20.30 -3.62 -3.86
CA GLN A 261 20.29 -3.28 -2.42
C GLN A 261 20.62 -4.52 -1.55
N PRO A 262 21.84 -5.08 -1.69
CA PRO A 262 22.20 -6.37 -1.08
C PRO A 262 22.05 -6.40 0.44
N VAL A 263 22.35 -5.31 1.14
CA VAL A 263 22.20 -5.23 2.62
C VAL A 263 20.73 -5.37 3.03
N LYS A 264 19.82 -4.76 2.27
CA LYS A 264 18.38 -4.86 2.54
C LYS A 264 17.89 -6.27 2.24
N PHE A 265 18.38 -6.87 1.16
CA PHE A 265 18.06 -8.26 0.82
C PHE A 265 18.57 -9.25 1.87
N ALA A 266 19.81 -9.07 2.35
CA ALA A 266 20.39 -9.85 3.44
C ALA A 266 19.57 -9.76 4.73
N ALA A 267 19.04 -8.57 5.04
CA ALA A 267 18.17 -8.37 6.18
C ALA A 267 16.78 -9.02 5.98
N ILE A 268 16.26 -9.02 4.76
CA ILE A 268 15.01 -9.69 4.39
C ILE A 268 15.13 -11.21 4.54
N GLU A 269 16.24 -11.80 4.06
CA GLU A 269 16.44 -13.25 4.02
C GLU A 269 17.17 -13.82 5.26
N LEU A 270 17.51 -12.99 6.25
CA LEU A 270 18.34 -13.33 7.41
C LEU A 270 19.67 -14.00 7.04
N VAL A 271 20.53 -13.27 6.34
CA VAL A 271 21.83 -13.78 5.87
C VAL A 271 22.97 -13.02 6.55
N PRO A 272 23.54 -13.54 7.65
CA PRO A 272 24.70 -12.90 8.31
C PRO A 272 25.95 -12.93 7.42
N GLU A 273 26.24 -14.08 6.83
CA GLU A 273 27.43 -14.34 6.02
C GLU A 273 27.08 -14.65 4.57
N THR A 274 27.88 -14.13 3.64
CA THR A 274 27.68 -14.34 2.21
C THR A 274 27.82 -15.82 1.85
N SER A 275 26.76 -16.41 1.27
CA SER A 275 26.72 -17.84 0.95
C SER A 275 25.86 -18.16 -0.27
N SER A 276 26.07 -19.34 -0.85
CA SER A 276 25.11 -20.02 -1.74
C SER A 276 24.25 -21.02 -0.94
N ASP A 277 23.23 -21.58 -1.57
CA ASP A 277 22.25 -22.51 -0.98
C ASP A 277 21.57 -21.97 0.30
N VAL A 278 21.28 -20.67 0.30
CA VAL A 278 20.68 -19.98 1.44
C VAL A 278 19.23 -20.45 1.63
N PRO A 279 18.86 -20.88 2.85
CA PRO A 279 17.48 -21.26 3.16
C PRO A 279 16.59 -20.02 3.28
N GLU A 280 15.35 -20.12 2.82
CA GLU A 280 14.31 -19.16 3.23
C GLU A 280 13.90 -19.53 4.67
N THR A 281 14.20 -18.69 5.64
CA THR A 281 13.92 -18.98 7.06
C THR A 281 12.66 -18.28 7.50
N LEU A 282 11.53 -18.99 7.60
CA LEU A 282 10.27 -18.36 8.01
C LEU A 282 10.25 -18.11 9.53
N LEU A 283 9.90 -16.90 9.95
CA LEU A 283 9.76 -16.48 11.36
C LEU A 283 11.06 -16.69 12.17
N GLY A 284 12.21 -16.56 11.49
CA GLY A 284 13.53 -16.59 12.13
C GLY A 284 13.88 -15.26 12.79
N ARG A 285 15.04 -15.21 13.44
CA ARG A 285 15.63 -13.96 13.94
C ARG A 285 17.15 -14.09 14.07
N LEU A 286 17.87 -12.97 14.08
CA LEU A 286 19.24 -12.90 14.54
C LEU A 286 19.32 -12.82 16.08
N GLY A 287 20.13 -13.71 16.65
CA GLY A 287 20.55 -13.74 18.04
C GLY A 287 21.47 -12.59 18.42
N ALA A 288 21.93 -12.54 19.67
CA ALA A 288 22.84 -11.49 20.14
C ALA A 288 24.26 -11.66 19.60
N ASP A 289 24.63 -12.89 19.25
CA ASP A 289 25.87 -13.30 18.61
C ASP A 289 25.90 -13.04 17.10
N GLY A 290 24.75 -12.67 16.50
CA GLY A 290 24.62 -12.46 15.06
C GLY A 290 24.27 -13.73 14.28
N GLU A 291 24.04 -14.85 14.98
CA GLU A 291 23.64 -16.11 14.38
C GLU A 291 22.12 -16.18 14.18
N VAL A 292 21.68 -16.98 13.21
CA VAL A 292 20.25 -17.21 12.97
C VAL A 292 19.69 -18.17 14.01
N GLU A 293 18.69 -17.72 14.77
CA GLU A 293 17.98 -18.48 15.80
C GLU A 293 16.52 -18.71 15.44
N GLY A 294 16.01 -19.92 15.69
CA GLY A 294 14.60 -20.26 15.52
C GLY A 294 14.15 -20.34 14.06
N GLY A 295 12.86 -20.10 13.82
CA GLY A 295 12.26 -20.16 12.49
C GLY A 295 12.11 -21.56 11.89
N PHE A 296 11.52 -21.61 10.69
CA PHE A 296 11.34 -22.80 9.89
C PHE A 296 12.09 -22.64 8.56
N PRO A 297 13.32 -23.17 8.45
CA PRO A 297 14.12 -23.04 7.23
C PRO A 297 13.59 -23.96 6.12
N ILE A 298 13.48 -23.41 4.91
CA ILE A 298 13.19 -24.14 3.67
C ILE A 298 14.48 -24.17 2.84
N PRO A 299 15.20 -25.32 2.81
CA PRO A 299 16.56 -25.39 2.26
C PRO A 299 16.68 -24.93 0.80
N GLY A 300 17.61 -24.00 0.56
CA GLY A 300 17.98 -23.48 -0.75
C GLY A 300 16.92 -22.61 -1.44
N MET A 301 15.84 -22.26 -0.74
CA MET A 301 14.73 -21.55 -1.36
C MET A 301 15.04 -20.06 -1.58
N ALA A 302 15.72 -19.39 -0.66
CA ALA A 302 16.09 -17.98 -0.82
C ALA A 302 17.04 -17.78 -2.02
N SER A 303 18.06 -18.63 -2.16
CA SER A 303 18.96 -18.65 -3.33
C SER A 303 18.18 -18.88 -4.64
N TRP A 304 17.25 -19.84 -4.65
CA TRP A 304 16.46 -20.13 -5.84
C TRP A 304 15.50 -18.99 -6.23
N LEU A 305 14.88 -18.33 -5.24
CA LEU A 305 13.98 -17.20 -5.48
C LEU A 305 14.74 -15.95 -5.97
N SER A 306 15.97 -15.77 -5.49
CA SER A 306 16.87 -14.68 -5.89
C SER A 306 17.21 -14.76 -7.39
N ASP A 307 17.69 -15.92 -7.85
CA ASP A 307 17.92 -16.20 -9.27
C ASP A 307 17.55 -17.65 -9.60
N PRO A 308 16.37 -17.88 -10.21
CA PRO A 308 15.93 -19.22 -10.60
C PRO A 308 16.81 -19.90 -11.66
N SER A 309 17.63 -19.14 -12.40
CA SER A 309 18.47 -19.68 -13.48
C SER A 309 19.68 -20.46 -12.95
N THR A 310 20.25 -20.00 -11.83
CA THR A 310 21.34 -20.66 -11.10
C THR A 310 20.82 -21.50 -9.91
N GLY A 311 19.58 -21.27 -9.48
CA GLY A 311 18.90 -22.09 -8.50
C GLY A 311 19.56 -22.02 -7.12
N ARG A 312 20.03 -23.15 -6.58
CA ARG A 312 20.68 -23.18 -5.26
C ARG A 312 22.10 -22.63 -5.27
N ASP A 313 22.74 -22.58 -6.43
CA ASP A 313 24.10 -22.07 -6.57
C ASP A 313 24.14 -20.53 -6.54
N THR A 314 22.99 -19.86 -6.53
CA THR A 314 22.88 -18.40 -6.42
C THR A 314 23.47 -17.93 -5.09
N VAL A 315 24.48 -17.07 -5.18
CA VAL A 315 25.12 -16.44 -4.03
C VAL A 315 24.27 -15.26 -3.55
N VAL A 316 23.92 -15.27 -2.28
CA VAL A 316 23.28 -14.15 -1.59
C VAL A 316 24.33 -13.42 -0.77
N GLN A 317 24.49 -12.12 -1.02
CA GLN A 317 25.37 -11.26 -0.24
C GLN A 317 24.83 -11.15 1.19
N GLY A 318 25.68 -11.43 2.18
CA GLY A 318 25.35 -11.35 3.59
C GLY A 318 25.55 -9.95 4.17
N LEU A 319 25.16 -9.77 5.43
CA LEU A 319 25.42 -8.56 6.20
C LEU A 319 26.93 -8.31 6.40
N ASP A 320 27.73 -9.37 6.29
CA ASP A 320 29.20 -9.33 6.32
C ASP A 320 29.85 -8.54 5.17
N SER A 321 29.12 -8.31 4.08
CA SER A 321 29.56 -7.51 2.92
C SER A 321 29.83 -6.04 3.22
N VAL A 322 29.32 -5.52 4.36
CA VAL A 322 29.47 -4.13 4.79
C VAL A 322 30.27 -4.05 6.11
N PRO A 323 31.05 -2.98 6.38
CA PRO A 323 31.75 -2.79 7.65
C PRO A 323 30.81 -2.86 8.87
N ALA A 324 31.30 -3.41 10.00
CA ALA A 324 30.46 -3.69 11.17
C ALA A 324 29.79 -2.44 11.78
N ASP A 325 30.38 -1.27 11.63
CA ASP A 325 29.87 0.03 12.06
C ASP A 325 28.82 0.63 11.12
N GLU A 326 28.73 0.13 9.89
CA GLU A 326 27.73 0.53 8.88
C GLU A 326 26.60 -0.51 8.72
N ARG A 327 26.68 -1.65 9.44
CA ARG A 327 25.63 -2.68 9.40
C ARG A 327 24.37 -2.24 10.15
N PRO A 328 23.18 -2.67 9.68
CA PRO A 328 21.96 -2.54 10.47
C PRO A 328 22.10 -3.35 11.77
N THR A 329 21.49 -2.85 12.84
CA THR A 329 21.46 -3.56 14.12
C THR A 329 20.64 -4.85 14.01
N ASN A 330 20.93 -5.86 14.84
CA ASN A 330 20.16 -7.11 14.85
C ASN A 330 18.65 -6.85 15.08
N ARG A 331 18.32 -5.80 15.84
CA ARG A 331 16.92 -5.37 16.02
C ARG A 331 16.28 -4.89 14.73
N GLU A 332 16.98 -4.09 13.93
CA GLU A 332 16.48 -3.59 12.65
C GLU A 332 16.31 -4.73 11.65
N VAL A 333 17.28 -5.63 11.57
CA VAL A 333 17.19 -6.85 10.75
C VAL A 333 15.97 -7.68 11.13
N ASN A 334 15.78 -7.96 12.43
CA ASN A 334 14.64 -8.74 12.91
C ASN A 334 13.28 -8.08 12.62
N ILE A 335 13.21 -6.75 12.65
CA ILE A 335 11.99 -6.02 12.28
C ILE A 335 11.70 -6.15 10.79
N VAL A 336 12.73 -5.99 9.95
CA VAL A 336 12.62 -6.11 8.49
C VAL A 336 12.19 -7.53 8.09
N HIS A 337 12.86 -8.54 8.63
CA HIS A 337 12.55 -9.94 8.33
C HIS A 337 11.13 -10.32 8.78
N LEU A 338 10.73 -9.96 10.00
CA LEU A 338 9.36 -10.23 10.46
C LEU A 338 8.31 -9.51 9.59
N ALA A 339 8.59 -8.27 9.16
CA ALA A 339 7.70 -7.55 8.27
C ALA A 339 7.59 -8.22 6.90
N TRP A 340 8.70 -8.75 6.37
CA TRP A 340 8.74 -9.55 5.15
C TRP A 340 7.88 -10.81 5.26
N ASP A 341 8.10 -11.62 6.30
CA ASP A 341 7.33 -12.85 6.56
C ASP A 341 5.83 -12.59 6.63
N VAL A 342 5.45 -11.55 7.38
CA VAL A 342 4.04 -11.17 7.54
C VAL A 342 3.45 -10.73 6.19
N MET A 343 4.19 -9.92 5.42
CA MET A 343 3.75 -9.44 4.12
C MET A 343 3.57 -10.59 3.11
N VAL A 344 4.59 -11.42 2.93
CA VAL A 344 4.57 -12.56 2.00
C VAL A 344 3.56 -13.62 2.45
N GLY A 345 3.49 -13.88 3.76
CA GLY A 345 2.51 -14.78 4.36
C GLY A 345 1.07 -14.33 4.10
N ILE A 346 0.75 -13.06 4.34
CA ILE A 346 -0.58 -12.51 4.03
C ILE A 346 -0.86 -12.57 2.52
N GLY A 347 0.10 -12.17 1.67
CA GLY A 347 -0.05 -12.22 0.22
C GLY A 347 -0.37 -13.62 -0.30
N THR A 348 0.36 -14.62 0.21
CA THR A 348 0.15 -16.03 -0.11
C THR A 348 -1.21 -16.53 0.37
N LEU A 349 -1.62 -16.19 1.59
CA LEU A 349 -2.92 -16.57 2.14
C LEU A 349 -4.10 -15.97 1.36
N LEU A 350 -3.95 -14.75 0.83
CA LEU A 350 -4.97 -14.09 0.01
C LEU A 350 -5.14 -14.76 -1.36
N LEU A 351 -4.10 -15.42 -1.87
CA LEU A 351 -4.14 -16.15 -3.14
C LEU A 351 -4.72 -17.55 -3.05
N LEU A 352 -4.64 -18.19 -1.87
CA LEU A 352 -5.04 -19.58 -1.73
C LEU A 352 -6.52 -19.77 -2.13
N PRO A 353 -6.82 -20.63 -3.11
CA PRO A 353 -8.19 -20.90 -3.49
C PRO A 353 -8.92 -21.55 -2.31
N ARG A 354 -9.93 -20.87 -1.76
CA ARG A 354 -10.80 -21.47 -0.76
C ARG A 354 -11.52 -22.65 -1.40
N ARG A 355 -11.21 -23.86 -0.94
CA ARG A 355 -11.94 -25.08 -1.30
C ARG A 355 -13.44 -24.79 -1.20
N PRO A 356 -14.23 -25.01 -2.27
CA PRO A 356 -15.67 -24.83 -2.20
C PRO A 356 -16.21 -25.76 -1.11
N ARG A 357 -16.84 -25.18 -0.07
CA ARG A 357 -17.62 -26.00 0.88
C ARG A 357 -18.63 -26.82 0.08
N PRO A 358 -18.72 -28.14 0.27
CA PRO A 358 -19.67 -28.95 -0.46
C PRO A 358 -21.09 -28.41 -0.26
N ARG A 359 -21.77 -28.13 -1.38
CA ARG A 359 -23.14 -27.59 -1.45
C ARG A 359 -24.22 -28.59 -0.98
N THR A 360 -23.88 -29.58 -0.16
CA THR A 360 -24.76 -30.71 0.18
C THR A 360 -25.81 -30.40 1.25
N ALA A 361 -25.71 -29.30 2.00
CA ALA A 361 -26.68 -29.03 3.09
C ALA A 361 -27.90 -28.16 2.71
N CYS A 362 -27.98 -27.58 1.51
CA CYS A 362 -29.03 -26.58 1.19
C CYS A 362 -30.08 -27.00 0.16
N ARG A 363 -29.99 -28.20 -0.43
CA ARG A 363 -30.96 -28.67 -1.44
C ARG A 363 -32.16 -29.46 -0.89
N ALA A 364 -32.22 -29.77 0.40
CA ALA A 364 -33.29 -30.62 0.94
C ALA A 364 -34.59 -29.88 1.35
N ARG A 365 -34.66 -28.53 1.26
CA ARG A 365 -35.86 -27.78 1.72
C ARG A 365 -36.73 -27.15 0.63
N TRP A 366 -36.40 -27.37 -0.64
CA TRP A 366 -37.07 -26.75 -1.80
C TRP A 366 -37.80 -27.75 -2.72
N ALA A 367 -38.22 -28.90 -2.20
CA ALA A 367 -39.07 -29.84 -2.92
C ALA A 367 -40.28 -30.25 -2.07
N ARG A 368 -41.31 -29.40 -2.06
CA ARG A 368 -42.71 -29.84 -1.93
C ARG A 368 -43.56 -29.07 -2.94
N PRO A 369 -44.10 -29.71 -3.97
CA PRO A 369 -45.06 -29.08 -4.87
C PRO A 369 -46.50 -29.24 -4.37
N SER A 370 -47.24 -28.14 -4.53
CA SER A 370 -48.62 -28.05 -4.99
C SER A 370 -49.81 -28.15 -4.01
N ALA A 371 -50.61 -27.08 -4.11
CA ALA A 371 -52.06 -27.07 -4.32
C ALA A 371 -53.02 -27.47 -3.17
N ARG A 372 -53.78 -26.47 -2.70
CA ARG A 372 -55.24 -26.39 -2.93
C ARG A 372 -55.75 -24.96 -2.67
N ARG A 373 -56.09 -24.25 -3.77
CA ARG A 373 -57.14 -23.22 -3.74
C ARG A 373 -58.48 -23.93 -3.90
N ARG A 374 -59.49 -23.54 -3.11
CA ARG A 374 -60.90 -23.68 -3.49
C ARG A 374 -61.62 -22.34 -3.28
N PRO A 375 -62.68 -22.05 -4.06
CA PRO A 375 -63.23 -20.71 -4.24
C PRO A 375 -64.47 -20.44 -3.38
N GLY A 376 -64.70 -19.16 -3.11
CA GLY A 376 -66.00 -18.49 -3.00
C GLY A 376 -67.11 -19.11 -2.15
N ALA A 377 -67.45 -18.44 -1.05
CA ALA A 377 -68.81 -18.37 -0.54
C ALA A 377 -69.00 -17.08 0.28
N ARG A 378 -69.70 -16.10 -0.31
CA ARG A 378 -70.73 -15.29 0.37
C ARG A 378 -72.09 -15.93 -0.01
N PRO A 379 -73.22 -15.77 0.71
CA PRO A 379 -73.56 -14.62 1.56
C PRO A 379 -74.28 -14.95 2.89
N ARG A 380 -74.24 -14.01 3.84
CA ARG A 380 -75.39 -13.39 4.51
C ARG A 380 -74.89 -12.19 5.32
#